data_AF-A0A2E6W8S6-F1
#
_entry.id   AF-A0A2E6W8S6-F1
#
_cell.length_a   1.000
_cell.length_b   1.000
_cell.length_c   1.000
_cell.angle_alpha   90.00
_cell.angle_beta   90.00
_cell.angle_gamma   90.00
#
_symmetry.space_group_name_H-M   'P 1'
#
loop_
_entity.id
_entity.type
_entity.pdbx_description
1 polymer ?
#
loop_
_entity_poly.entity_id
_entity_poly.type
_entity_poly.pdbx_seq_one_letter_code
_entity_poly.pdbx_strand_id
1 'polypeptide(L)'
;MKKSELKKLIKPLVKECINEVLLEEGLLSNVVSEVAKGMQGQTIVSEAAPAPKPVVENKQKKQAAIAQRRKLMDAIGNDAYNGVDLFEGTTPMSSQAEPRAGAIDLGDPGDSGVDISNLIGGATKMWDLMK
;
A
#
# COMPACT_ATOMS: atom_id res chain seq x y z
N MET A 1 -12.74 -1.20 -55.25
CA MET A 1 -12.49 -2.43 -54.47
C MET A 1 -13.61 -2.62 -53.45
N LYS A 2 -14.10 -3.85 -53.26
CA LYS A 2 -15.17 -4.12 -52.28
C LYS A 2 -14.58 -4.10 -50.87
N LYS A 3 -15.31 -3.56 -49.88
CA LYS A 3 -14.88 -3.47 -48.46
C LYS A 3 -14.40 -4.82 -47.89
N SER A 4 -14.91 -5.93 -48.42
CA SER A 4 -14.54 -7.29 -48.08
C SER A 4 -13.10 -7.67 -48.47
N GLU A 5 -12.60 -7.18 -49.61
CA GLU A 5 -11.23 -7.44 -50.07
C GLU A 5 -10.21 -6.59 -49.31
N LEU A 6 -10.56 -5.33 -49.02
CA LEU A 6 -9.73 -4.45 -48.20
C LEU A 6 -9.53 -5.01 -46.79
N LYS A 7 -10.60 -5.53 -46.16
CA LYS A 7 -10.49 -6.20 -44.85
C LYS A 7 -9.64 -7.48 -44.90
N LYS A 8 -9.64 -8.21 -46.01
CA LYS A 8 -8.80 -9.41 -46.17
C LYS A 8 -7.31 -9.05 -46.23
N LEU A 9 -6.97 -7.90 -46.81
CA LEU A 9 -5.60 -7.44 -46.93
C LEU A 9 -5.08 -6.79 -45.64
N ILE A 10 -5.93 -6.03 -44.93
CA ILE A 10 -5.53 -5.30 -43.71
C ILE A 10 -5.49 -6.19 -42.47
N LYS A 11 -6.36 -7.19 -42.36
CA LYS A 11 -6.41 -8.11 -41.20
C LYS A 11 -5.06 -8.77 -40.85
N PRO A 12 -4.28 -9.32 -41.78
CA PRO A 12 -2.99 -9.92 -41.45
C PRO A 12 -1.98 -8.88 -40.94
N LEU A 13 -1.92 -7.69 -41.53
CA LEU A 13 -1.05 -6.60 -41.07
C LEU A 13 -1.41 -6.14 -39.65
N VAL A 14 -2.71 -5.98 -39.35
CA VAL A 14 -3.15 -5.63 -37.99
C VAL A 14 -2.83 -6.74 -37.00
N LYS A 15 -2.89 -8.02 -37.43
CA LYS A 15 -2.57 -9.16 -36.58
C LYS A 15 -1.08 -9.23 -36.25
N GLU A 16 -0.21 -8.92 -37.20
CA GLU A 16 1.24 -8.81 -36.97
C GLU A 16 1.57 -7.62 -36.07
N CYS A 17 1.05 -6.42 -36.35
CA CYS A 17 1.28 -5.27 -35.48
C CYS A 17 0.80 -5.50 -34.04
N ILE A 18 -0.35 -6.15 -33.85
CA ILE A 18 -0.83 -6.48 -32.49
C ILE A 18 0.11 -7.47 -31.82
N ASN A 19 0.59 -8.50 -32.52
CA ASN A 19 1.53 -9.45 -31.94
C ASN A 19 2.86 -8.80 -31.56
N GLU A 20 3.38 -7.90 -32.40
CA GLU A 20 4.61 -7.15 -32.16
C GLU A 20 4.47 -6.24 -30.93
N VAL A 21 3.41 -5.43 -30.87
CA VAL A 21 3.14 -4.54 -29.72
C VAL A 21 2.89 -5.33 -28.42
N LEU A 22 2.21 -6.47 -28.49
CA LEU A 22 1.90 -7.25 -27.29
C LEU A 22 3.10 -8.06 -26.77
N LEU A 23 3.95 -8.57 -27.66
CA LEU A 23 5.05 -9.49 -27.30
C LEU A 23 6.43 -8.81 -27.29
N GLU A 24 6.75 -7.97 -28.29
CA GLU A 24 8.06 -7.33 -28.42
C GLU A 24 8.17 -6.04 -27.62
N GLU A 25 7.15 -5.17 -27.69
CA GLU A 25 7.08 -3.99 -26.82
C GLU A 25 6.70 -4.34 -25.38
N GLY A 26 6.37 -5.61 -25.12
CA GLY A 26 6.23 -6.16 -23.78
C GLY A 26 5.04 -5.59 -22.99
N LEU A 27 4.05 -5.01 -23.66
CA LEU A 27 2.91 -4.36 -23.02
C LEU A 27 2.12 -5.34 -22.13
N LEU A 28 1.93 -6.57 -22.58
CA LEU A 28 1.32 -7.64 -21.77
C LEU A 28 2.19 -8.03 -20.58
N SER A 29 3.51 -8.09 -20.76
CA SER A 29 4.44 -8.43 -19.69
C SER A 29 4.42 -7.38 -18.57
N ASN A 30 4.36 -6.10 -18.95
CA ASN A 30 4.23 -4.99 -18.03
C ASN A 30 2.92 -5.05 -17.24
N VAL A 31 1.78 -5.23 -17.92
CA VAL A 31 0.48 -5.33 -17.27
C VAL A 31 0.40 -6.55 -16.34
N VAL A 32 0.89 -7.71 -16.79
CA VAL A 32 0.90 -8.93 -15.95
C VAL A 32 1.84 -8.75 -14.76
N SER A 33 2.98 -8.06 -14.91
CA SER A 33 3.89 -7.79 -13.79
C SER A 33 3.28 -6.84 -12.76
N GLU A 34 2.56 -5.81 -13.19
CA GLU A 34 1.86 -4.89 -12.29
C GLU A 34 0.67 -5.56 -11.61
N VAL A 35 -0.08 -6.40 -12.33
CA VAL A 35 -1.16 -7.21 -11.74
C VAL A 35 -0.58 -8.24 -10.77
N ALA A 36 0.53 -8.90 -11.09
CA ALA A 36 1.20 -9.84 -10.19
C ALA A 36 1.71 -9.14 -8.93
N LYS A 37 2.31 -7.95 -9.04
CA LYS A 37 2.70 -7.12 -7.88
C LYS A 37 1.48 -6.69 -7.04
N GLY A 38 0.36 -6.38 -7.69
CA GLY A 38 -0.88 -6.01 -7.01
C GLY A 38 -1.60 -7.20 -6.35
N MET A 39 -1.51 -8.39 -6.94
CA MET A 39 -2.11 -9.64 -6.41
C MET A 39 -1.22 -10.32 -5.37
N GLN A 40 0.09 -10.17 -5.45
CA GLN A 40 1.04 -10.48 -4.38
C GLN A 40 0.87 -9.41 -3.30
N GLY A 41 -0.27 -9.49 -2.60
CA GLY A 41 -0.69 -8.53 -1.58
C GLY A 41 0.50 -8.11 -0.75
N GLN A 42 0.73 -6.79 -0.78
CA GLN A 42 1.71 -6.02 -0.01
C GLN A 42 2.56 -6.91 0.89
N THR A 43 3.52 -7.63 0.29
CA THR A 43 4.51 -8.34 1.10
C THR A 43 5.35 -7.21 1.64
N ILE A 44 5.02 -6.77 2.85
CA ILE A 44 5.88 -5.96 3.67
C ILE A 44 7.13 -6.83 3.78
N VAL A 45 8.10 -6.60 2.90
CA VAL A 45 9.46 -7.06 3.14
C VAL A 45 9.90 -6.19 4.29
N SER A 46 9.52 -6.62 5.49
CA SER A 46 10.28 -6.33 6.68
C SER A 46 11.67 -6.81 6.33
N GLU A 47 12.55 -5.89 5.97
CA GLU A 47 13.98 -6.14 5.96
C GLU A 47 14.27 -6.79 7.30
N ALA A 48 14.52 -8.11 7.28
CA ALA A 48 14.72 -8.88 8.48
C ALA A 48 15.86 -8.19 9.20
N ALA A 49 15.55 -7.55 10.33
CA ALA A 49 16.51 -6.82 11.11
C ALA A 49 17.72 -7.76 11.30
N PRO A 50 18.94 -7.34 10.91
CA PRO A 50 20.10 -8.19 11.02
C PRO A 50 20.17 -8.71 12.45
N ALA A 51 20.27 -10.03 12.59
CA ALA A 51 20.30 -10.72 13.88
C ALA A 51 21.20 -9.94 14.85
N PRO A 52 20.75 -9.68 16.10
CA PRO A 52 21.48 -8.83 17.02
C PRO A 52 22.83 -9.49 17.31
N LYS A 53 23.89 -8.99 16.67
CA LYS A 53 25.26 -9.22 17.11
C LYS A 53 25.33 -8.70 18.55
N PRO A 54 26.05 -9.35 19.48
CA PRO A 54 26.25 -8.81 20.81
C PRO A 54 27.02 -7.50 20.69
N VAL A 55 26.29 -6.39 20.59
CA VAL A 55 26.86 -5.05 20.58
C VAL A 55 27.30 -4.81 22.01
N VAL A 56 28.62 -4.76 22.23
CA VAL A 56 29.17 -4.14 23.44
C VAL A 56 28.62 -2.71 23.47
N GLU A 57 27.61 -2.51 24.31
CA GLU A 57 26.73 -1.36 24.28
C GLU A 57 27.51 -0.12 24.70
N ASN A 58 28.04 0.60 23.73
CA ASN A 58 28.74 1.84 23.96
C ASN A 58 27.68 2.93 24.27
N LYS A 59 27.22 2.98 25.52
CA LYS A 59 26.10 3.84 26.00
C LYS A 59 26.20 5.29 25.51
N GLN A 60 27.42 5.81 25.37
CA GLN A 60 27.70 7.14 24.84
C GLN A 60 27.25 7.32 23.38
N LYS A 61 27.49 6.34 22.49
CA LYS A 61 27.06 6.42 21.09
C LYS A 61 25.54 6.37 20.95
N LYS A 62 24.87 5.56 21.78
CA LYS A 62 23.40 5.46 21.82
C LYS A 62 22.77 6.78 22.27
N GLN A 63 23.31 7.39 23.33
CA GLN A 63 22.84 8.69 23.82
C GLN A 63 23.04 9.80 22.78
N ALA A 64 24.20 9.83 22.11
CA ALA A 64 24.46 10.79 21.04
C ALA A 64 23.50 10.61 19.85
N ALA A 65 23.22 9.37 19.44
CA ALA A 65 22.27 9.08 18.36
C ALA A 65 20.83 9.48 18.71
N ILE A 66 20.40 9.23 19.97
CA ILE A 66 19.07 9.65 20.45
C ILE A 66 18.97 11.18 20.50
N ALA A 67 20.00 11.87 20.99
CA ALA A 67 20.04 13.32 21.02
C ALA A 67 20.00 13.92 19.61
N GLN A 68 20.75 13.35 18.67
CA GLN A 68 20.74 13.76 17.26
C GLN A 68 19.38 13.52 16.61
N ARG A 69 18.76 12.35 16.83
CA ARG A 69 17.41 12.06 16.33
C ARG A 69 16.39 13.06 16.87
N ARG A 70 16.44 13.38 18.17
CA ARG A 70 15.54 14.36 18.78
C ARG A 70 15.73 15.75 18.18
N LYS A 71 16.97 16.19 17.98
CA LYS A 71 17.28 17.49 17.35
C LYS A 71 16.78 17.59 15.90
N LEU A 72 16.90 16.51 15.13
CA LEU A 72 16.38 16.46 13.76
C LEU A 72 14.84 16.51 13.74
N MET A 73 14.17 15.77 14.63
CA MET A 73 12.71 15.78 14.74
C MET A 73 12.19 17.17 15.14
N ASP A 74 12.89 17.84 16.07
CA ASP A 74 12.53 19.19 16.53
C ASP A 74 12.72 20.25 15.42
N ALA A 75 13.78 20.12 14.61
CA ALA A 75 14.02 20.99 13.46
C ALA A 75 12.99 20.78 12.33
N ILE A 76 12.51 19.55 12.13
CA ILE A 76 11.45 19.26 11.16
C ILE A 76 10.10 19.79 11.64
N GLY A 77 9.81 19.73 12.94
CA GLY A 77 8.52 20.16 13.48
C GLY A 77 8.34 21.68 13.54
N ASN A 78 9.37 22.43 13.95
CA ASN A 78 9.22 23.87 14.22
C ASN A 78 9.48 24.77 12.99
N ASP A 79 10.42 24.41 12.11
CA ASP A 79 10.81 25.25 10.96
C ASP A 79 10.23 24.77 9.62
N ALA A 80 9.65 23.56 9.55
CA ALA A 80 8.99 23.15 8.33
C ALA A 80 7.73 23.99 8.11
N TYR A 81 7.50 24.41 6.87
CA TYR A 81 6.28 25.13 6.44
C TYR A 81 6.11 26.54 7.04
N ASN A 82 7.20 27.30 7.19
CA ASN A 82 7.16 28.73 7.55
C ASN A 82 6.53 28.99 8.93
N GLY A 83 6.76 28.08 9.88
CA GLY A 83 6.21 28.16 11.25
C GLY A 83 4.76 27.72 11.38
N VAL A 84 4.21 27.03 10.38
CA VAL A 84 2.87 26.43 10.42
C VAL A 84 2.97 24.98 10.89
N ASP A 85 2.35 24.69 12.05
CA ASP A 85 2.23 23.32 12.55
C ASP A 85 1.20 22.54 11.72
N LEU A 86 1.68 21.70 10.79
CA LEU A 86 0.83 20.84 9.97
C LEU A 86 0.08 19.76 10.78
N PHE A 87 0.49 19.51 12.01
CA PHE A 87 -0.10 18.50 12.89
C PHE A 87 -0.95 19.13 14.00
N GLU A 88 -1.23 20.43 13.92
CA GLU A 88 -2.14 21.11 14.85
C GLU A 88 -3.52 20.42 14.84
N GLY A 89 -4.04 20.11 16.03
CA GLY A 89 -5.31 19.39 16.16
C GLY A 89 -5.26 17.90 15.81
N THR A 90 -4.08 17.35 15.49
CA THR A 90 -3.90 15.90 15.34
C THR A 90 -3.44 15.28 16.64
N THR A 91 -3.94 14.08 16.94
CA THR A 91 -3.43 13.24 18.01
C THR A 91 -2.49 12.20 17.41
N PRO A 92 -1.28 11.99 17.97
CA PRO A 92 -0.41 10.91 17.54
C PRO A 92 -1.19 9.59 17.59
N MET A 93 -1.09 8.81 16.52
CA MET A 93 -1.68 7.49 16.47
C MET A 93 -1.14 6.66 17.64
N SER A 94 -2.04 5.92 18.32
CA SER A 94 -1.62 5.01 19.37
C SER A 94 -0.67 3.96 18.80
N SER A 95 0.33 3.58 19.58
CA SER A 95 1.31 2.56 19.18
C SER A 95 0.56 1.24 18.93
N GLN A 96 0.27 0.93 17.67
CA GLN A 96 -0.40 -0.31 17.32
C GLN A 96 0.52 -1.46 17.73
N ALA A 97 0.11 -2.21 18.74
CA ALA A 97 0.81 -3.43 19.12
C ALA A 97 0.73 -4.38 17.91
N GLU A 98 1.89 -4.85 17.45
CA GLU A 98 1.98 -5.87 16.40
C GLU A 98 0.90 -6.95 16.67
N PRO A 99 -0.03 -7.18 15.73
CA PRO A 99 -1.11 -8.12 15.95
C PRO A 99 -0.51 -9.50 16.18
N ARG A 100 -0.57 -9.97 17.42
CA ARG A 100 -0.20 -11.36 17.74
C ARG A 100 -1.16 -12.25 16.97
N ALA A 101 -0.62 -13.24 16.26
CA ALA A 101 -1.44 -14.22 15.55
C ALA A 101 -2.52 -14.81 16.50
N GLY A 102 -3.79 -14.61 16.15
CA GLY A 102 -4.94 -15.04 16.97
C GLY A 102 -5.49 -14.01 17.96
N ALA A 103 -4.89 -12.81 18.07
CA ALA A 103 -5.49 -11.70 18.81
C ALA A 103 -6.54 -10.99 17.94
N ILE A 104 -7.73 -10.81 18.50
CA ILE A 104 -8.80 -10.02 17.89
C ILE A 104 -8.43 -8.55 18.07
N ASP A 105 -8.33 -7.80 16.97
CA ASP A 105 -8.18 -6.35 17.01
C ASP A 105 -9.53 -5.75 17.44
N LEU A 106 -9.56 -5.22 18.66
CA LEU A 106 -10.75 -4.61 19.26
C LEU A 106 -10.84 -3.10 18.98
N GLY A 107 -9.92 -2.56 18.16
CA GLY A 107 -9.84 -1.13 17.88
C GLY A 107 -9.35 -0.32 19.09
N ASP A 108 -9.43 1.01 18.96
CA ASP A 108 -9.10 1.93 20.05
C ASP A 108 -10.25 1.92 21.08
N PRO A 109 -9.98 1.70 22.39
CA PRO A 109 -10.99 1.79 23.43
C PRO A 109 -11.70 3.16 23.53
N GLY A 110 -11.11 4.23 22.99
CA GLY A 110 -11.70 5.56 22.90
C GLY A 110 -12.55 5.78 21.65
N ASP A 111 -12.54 4.86 20.68
CA ASP A 111 -13.37 4.92 19.49
C ASP A 111 -14.74 4.30 19.78
N SER A 112 -15.81 5.05 19.49
CA SER A 112 -17.18 4.54 19.62
C SER A 112 -17.54 3.53 18.52
N GLY A 113 -16.65 3.35 17.54
CA GLY A 113 -16.79 2.40 16.44
C GLY A 113 -17.78 2.87 15.38
N VAL A 114 -17.96 2.03 14.36
CA VAL A 114 -18.91 2.28 13.26
C VAL A 114 -20.15 1.40 13.45
N ASP A 115 -21.33 2.01 13.46
CA ASP A 115 -22.60 1.28 13.52
C ASP A 115 -22.88 0.57 12.20
N ILE A 116 -22.75 -0.76 12.21
CA ILE A 116 -23.00 -1.65 11.07
C ILE A 116 -24.42 -2.22 11.04
N SER A 117 -25.34 -1.75 11.89
CA SER A 117 -26.72 -2.28 11.98
C SER A 117 -27.45 -2.26 10.63
N ASN A 118 -27.22 -1.22 9.82
CA ASN A 118 -27.82 -1.08 8.50
C ASN A 118 -27.20 -1.99 7.42
N LEU A 119 -25.97 -2.47 7.63
CA LEU A 119 -25.26 -3.31 6.67
C LEU A 119 -25.80 -4.75 6.70
N ILE A 120 -26.02 -5.31 7.90
CA ILE A 120 -26.42 -6.72 8.08
C ILE A 120 -27.85 -6.97 7.57
N GLY A 121 -28.76 -6.02 7.77
CA GLY A 121 -30.16 -6.14 7.32
C GLY A 121 -30.42 -5.75 5.87
N GLY A 122 -29.56 -4.91 5.28
CA GLY A 122 -29.66 -4.49 3.88
C GLY A 122 -29.03 -5.48 2.90
N ALA A 123 -27.87 -6.06 3.28
CA ALA A 123 -27.16 -7.00 2.42
C ALA A 123 -27.94 -8.30 2.20
N THR A 124 -28.58 -8.85 3.24
CA THR A 124 -29.40 -10.07 3.15
C THR A 124 -30.56 -9.93 2.15
N LYS A 125 -31.24 -8.78 2.14
CA LYS A 125 -32.30 -8.50 1.15
C LYS A 125 -31.78 -8.42 -0.29
N MET A 126 -30.56 -7.91 -0.48
CA MET A 126 -29.92 -7.87 -1.80
C MET A 126 -29.55 -9.27 -2.32
N TRP A 127 -29.13 -10.18 -1.43
CA TRP A 127 -28.87 -11.58 -1.78
C TRP A 127 -30.15 -12.34 -2.11
N ASP A 128 -31.25 -12.11 -1.37
CA ASP A 128 -32.55 -12.70 -1.69
C ASP A 128 -33.12 -12.21 -3.03
N LEU A 129 -32.87 -10.95 -3.40
CA LEU A 129 -33.24 -10.38 -4.71
C LEU A 129 -32.37 -10.88 -5.87
N MET A 130 -31.22 -11.48 -5.58
CA MET A 130 -30.28 -11.99 -6.59
C MET A 130 -30.48 -13.48 -6.90
N LYS A 131 -31.36 -14.17 -6.15
CA LYS A 131 -31.77 -15.56 -6.39
C LYS A 131 -32.98 -15.63 -7.32
#